data_AF-A0A4S8LNC2-F1
#
_entry.id   AF-A0A4S8LNC2-F1
#
_cell.length_a   1.000
_cell.length_b   1.000
_cell.length_c   1.000
_cell.angle_alpha   90.00
_cell.angle_beta   90.00
_cell.angle_gamma   90.00
#
_symmetry.space_group_name_H-M   'P 1'
#
loop_
_entity.id
_entity.type
_entity.pdbx_description
1 polymer ?
#
loop_
_entity_poly.entity_id
_entity_poly.type
_entity_poly.pdbx_seq_one_letter_code
_entity_poly.pdbx_strand_id
1 'polypeptide(L)'
;GELEHKRVKWFYARTNKAFKYVRQVTAHERRTRIIQTLERCLDDQNPPTPHVPFQHSDPMQPTEPEIHYKISNDTSQWMQIHQFMNANSGDPAVKLFYVRLKEHLYCCLASVPESDEVTAEQRDTIRVKLDRIYKHKVLRVNYTTYDMR
;
A
#
# COMPACT_ATOMS: atom_id res chain seq x y z
N GLY A 1 16.19 19.26 -27.55
CA GLY A 1 16.52 19.84 -28.87
C GLY A 1 16.08 18.93 -30.01
N GLU A 2 16.63 17.73 -30.12
CA GLU A 2 16.51 16.90 -31.33
C GLU A 2 15.25 16.00 -31.39
N LEU A 3 14.72 15.58 -30.24
CA LEU A 3 13.54 14.69 -30.17
C LEU A 3 12.19 15.43 -29.99
N GLU A 4 12.22 16.72 -29.64
CA GLU A 4 10.99 17.50 -29.37
C GLU A 4 10.09 17.64 -30.61
N HIS A 5 10.69 17.70 -31.81
CA HIS A 5 9.94 17.72 -33.06
C HIS A 5 9.10 16.44 -33.28
N LYS A 6 9.58 15.27 -32.79
CA LYS A 6 8.81 14.01 -32.85
C LYS A 6 7.57 14.11 -31.95
N ARG A 7 7.71 14.72 -30.77
CA ARG A 7 6.62 14.92 -29.80
C ARG A 7 5.54 15.84 -30.37
N VAL A 8 5.93 16.96 -30.97
CA VAL A 8 4.99 17.89 -31.63
C VAL A 8 4.25 17.23 -32.79
N LYS A 9 4.95 16.44 -33.63
CA LYS A 9 4.31 15.66 -34.70
C LYS A 9 3.30 14.64 -34.18
N TRP A 10 3.60 13.97 -33.06
CA TRP A 10 2.69 13.01 -32.44
C TRP A 10 1.42 13.68 -31.90
N PHE A 11 1.53 14.87 -31.30
CA PHE A 11 0.36 15.66 -30.91
C PHE A 11 -0.42 16.17 -32.11
N TYR A 12 0.27 16.66 -33.16
CA TYR A 12 -0.37 17.13 -34.38
C TYR A 12 -1.20 16.03 -35.06
N ALA A 13 -0.71 14.79 -35.10
CA ALA A 13 -1.45 13.64 -35.63
C ALA A 13 -2.77 13.36 -34.91
N ARG A 14 -2.90 13.78 -33.63
CA ARG A 14 -4.10 13.62 -32.80
C ARG A 14 -5.04 14.83 -32.84
N THR A 15 -4.68 15.88 -33.58
CA THR A 15 -5.55 17.04 -33.81
C THR A 15 -6.49 16.80 -34.99
N ASN A 16 -7.57 17.58 -35.07
CA ASN A 16 -8.45 17.58 -36.24
C ASN A 16 -7.86 18.36 -37.44
N LYS A 17 -6.58 18.79 -37.35
CA LYS A 17 -5.81 19.53 -38.37
C LYS A 17 -6.47 20.81 -38.89
N ALA A 18 -7.48 21.33 -38.19
CA ALA A 18 -8.15 22.58 -38.55
C ALA A 18 -7.29 23.81 -38.19
N PHE A 19 -7.70 25.00 -38.63
CA PHE A 19 -7.00 26.28 -38.44
C PHE A 19 -6.53 26.56 -36.98
N LYS A 20 -7.16 25.93 -35.97
CA LYS A 20 -6.83 26.06 -34.54
C LYS A 20 -5.92 24.93 -34.00
N TYR A 21 -5.20 24.19 -34.86
CA TYR A 21 -4.37 23.05 -34.47
C TYR A 21 -3.31 23.40 -33.42
N VAL A 22 -2.73 24.62 -33.47
CA VAL A 22 -1.75 25.10 -32.48
C VAL A 22 -2.33 25.01 -31.06
N ARG A 23 -3.56 25.49 -30.85
CA ARG A 23 -4.24 25.44 -29.55
C ARG A 23 -4.47 23.99 -29.09
N GLN A 24 -4.77 23.08 -30.01
CA GLN A 24 -4.98 21.66 -29.69
C GLN A 24 -3.66 20.96 -29.33
N VAL A 25 -2.58 21.24 -30.05
CA VAL A 25 -1.23 20.75 -29.73
C VAL A 25 -0.78 21.24 -28.35
N THR A 26 -0.95 22.53 -28.06
CA THR A 26 -0.60 23.10 -26.73
C THR A 26 -1.46 22.48 -25.62
N ALA A 27 -2.75 22.22 -25.87
CA ALA A 27 -3.61 21.54 -24.89
C ALA A 27 -3.13 20.11 -24.60
N HIS A 28 -2.72 19.35 -25.62
CA HIS A 28 -2.14 18.02 -25.45
C HIS A 28 -0.80 18.05 -24.69
N GLU A 29 0.08 18.98 -25.03
CA GLU A 29 1.35 19.18 -24.33
C GLU A 29 1.09 19.46 -22.84
N ARG A 30 0.22 20.41 -22.52
CA ARG A 30 -0.18 20.72 -21.14
C ARG A 30 -0.73 19.50 -20.41
N ARG A 31 -1.64 18.75 -21.04
CA ARG A 31 -2.20 17.53 -20.44
C ARG A 31 -1.12 16.49 -20.15
N THR A 32 -0.21 16.22 -21.10
CA THR A 32 0.89 15.28 -20.87
C THR A 32 1.83 15.74 -19.76
N ARG A 33 2.13 17.04 -19.68
CA ARG A 33 2.95 17.58 -18.59
C ARG A 33 2.28 17.40 -17.23
N ILE A 34 0.96 17.65 -17.13
CA ILE A 34 0.22 17.44 -15.88
C ILE A 34 0.27 15.96 -15.47
N ILE A 35 0.01 15.03 -16.39
CA ILE A 35 0.05 13.59 -16.12
C ILE A 35 1.46 13.17 -15.65
N GLN A 36 2.50 13.57 -16.39
CA GLN A 36 3.89 13.25 -16.03
C GLN A 36 4.31 13.83 -14.66
N THR A 37 3.82 15.01 -14.31
CA THR A 37 4.07 15.59 -12.99
C THR A 37 3.35 14.80 -11.89
N LEU A 38 2.10 14.38 -12.12
CA LEU A 38 1.37 13.53 -11.19
C LEU A 38 2.06 12.17 -11.01
N GLU A 39 2.46 11.52 -12.11
CA GLU A 39 3.20 10.25 -12.09
C GLU A 39 4.48 10.37 -11.25
N ARG A 40 5.30 11.40 -11.48
CA ARG A 40 6.51 11.64 -10.69
C ARG A 40 6.22 11.92 -9.22
N CYS A 41 5.17 12.68 -8.90
CA CYS A 41 4.75 12.89 -7.51
C CYS A 41 4.26 11.59 -6.85
N LEU A 42 3.75 10.62 -7.60
CA LEU A 42 3.36 9.31 -7.08
C LEU A 42 4.58 8.39 -6.90
N ASP A 43 5.56 8.47 -7.79
CA ASP A 43 6.80 7.69 -7.72
C ASP A 43 7.72 8.15 -6.57
N ASP A 44 7.86 9.46 -6.35
CA ASP A 44 8.66 10.02 -5.24
C ASP A 44 8.11 9.63 -3.84
N GLN A 45 6.84 9.20 -3.77
CA GLN A 45 6.21 8.72 -2.53
C GLN A 45 6.43 7.22 -2.28
N ASN A 46 7.14 6.50 -3.15
CA ASN A 46 7.39 5.06 -2.99
C ASN A 46 8.72 4.57 -3.58
N PRO A 47 9.78 4.49 -2.77
CA PRO A 47 10.43 3.22 -2.58
C PRO A 47 9.59 2.42 -1.57
N PRO A 48 9.17 1.16 -1.87
CA PRO A 48 8.55 0.28 -0.88
C PRO A 48 9.65 -0.22 0.06
N THR A 49 10.33 0.69 0.76
CA THR A 49 11.19 0.27 1.85
C THR A 49 10.27 -0.08 3.02
N PRO A 50 10.38 -1.29 3.60
CA PRO A 50 9.67 -1.66 4.82
C PRO A 50 10.19 -0.88 6.05
N HIS A 51 11.07 0.09 5.85
CA HIS A 51 11.76 0.80 6.91
C HIS A 51 10.91 1.93 7.49
N VAL A 52 10.63 1.84 8.79
CA VAL A 52 10.04 2.93 9.57
C VAL A 52 11.16 3.87 10.06
N PRO A 53 11.15 5.17 9.70
CA PRO A 53 12.14 6.12 10.16
C PRO A 53 12.24 6.17 11.69
N PHE A 54 13.44 6.39 12.25
CA PHE A 54 13.65 6.48 13.70
C PHE A 54 12.83 7.57 14.39
N GLN A 55 12.45 8.62 13.67
CA GLN A 55 11.61 9.71 14.18
C GLN A 55 10.20 9.26 14.57
N HIS A 56 9.72 8.14 14.00
CA HIS A 56 8.44 7.51 14.32
C HIS A 56 8.60 6.35 15.32
N SER A 57 9.73 6.30 16.05
CA SER A 57 9.94 5.31 17.10
C SER A 57 9.23 5.75 18.38
N ASP A 58 8.14 5.08 18.73
CA ASP A 58 7.49 5.23 20.03
C ASP A 58 8.35 4.56 21.13
N PRO A 59 8.77 5.29 22.19
CA PRO A 59 9.48 4.69 23.31
C PRO A 59 8.55 3.75 24.10
N MET A 60 8.57 2.47 23.73
CA MET A 60 7.75 1.47 24.41
C MET A 60 8.20 1.25 25.86
N GLN A 61 7.28 1.48 26.79
CA GLN A 61 7.42 1.09 28.19
C GLN A 61 7.64 -0.42 28.31
N PRO A 62 8.44 -0.90 29.29
CA PRO A 62 8.57 -2.32 29.60
C PRO A 62 7.20 -3.02 29.60
N THR A 63 7.13 -4.19 28.98
CA THR A 63 5.90 -4.97 28.90
C THR A 63 5.84 -5.88 30.12
N GLU A 64 4.65 -6.03 30.72
CA GLU A 64 4.43 -7.02 31.77
C GLU A 64 4.75 -8.43 31.24
N PRO A 65 5.38 -9.30 32.04
CA PRO A 65 5.82 -10.62 31.58
C PRO A 65 4.67 -11.52 31.16
N GLU A 66 3.44 -11.29 31.65
CA GLU A 66 2.25 -12.07 31.30
C GLU A 66 1.75 -11.81 29.87
N ILE A 67 2.07 -10.65 29.28
CA ILE A 67 1.63 -10.28 27.94
C ILE A 67 2.62 -10.84 26.92
N HIS A 68 2.19 -11.82 26.11
CA HIS A 68 3.06 -12.51 25.14
C HIS A 68 3.68 -11.57 24.08
N TYR A 69 2.96 -10.57 23.61
CA TYR A 69 3.50 -9.61 22.66
C TYR A 69 2.95 -8.21 22.89
N LYS A 70 3.77 -7.20 22.59
CA LYS A 70 3.39 -5.79 22.59
C LYS A 70 3.94 -5.14 21.34
N ILE A 71 3.12 -4.36 20.65
CA ILE A 71 3.49 -3.58 19.47
C ILE A 71 3.35 -2.09 19.83
N SER A 72 4.10 -1.22 19.16
CA SER A 72 3.93 0.24 19.30
C SER A 72 2.50 0.67 18.94
N ASN A 73 1.99 1.70 19.62
CA ASN A 73 0.68 2.30 19.32
C ASN A 73 0.75 3.41 18.26
N ASP A 74 1.93 3.67 17.70
CA ASP A 74 2.09 4.72 16.68
C ASP A 74 1.31 4.36 15.40
N THR A 75 0.46 5.31 14.96
CA THR A 75 -0.36 5.21 13.75
C THR A 75 0.08 6.17 12.65
N SER A 76 1.18 6.90 12.87
CA SER A 76 1.73 7.87 11.92
C SER A 76 2.15 7.21 10.61
N GLN A 77 2.68 5.99 10.68
CA GLN A 77 3.20 5.24 9.55
C GLN A 77 2.19 4.19 9.11
N TRP A 78 1.60 4.40 7.94
CA TRP A 78 0.61 3.51 7.35
C TRP A 78 0.82 3.38 5.85
N MET A 79 0.28 2.31 5.28
CA MET A 79 0.22 2.12 3.82
C MET A 79 -1.13 1.56 3.41
N GLN A 80 -1.55 1.86 2.18
CA GLN A 80 -2.76 1.28 1.61
C GLN A 80 -2.52 -0.19 1.26
N ILE A 81 -3.46 -1.07 1.62
CA ILE A 81 -3.34 -2.51 1.36
C ILE A 81 -3.23 -2.79 -0.14
N HIS A 82 -4.04 -2.11 -0.96
CA HIS A 82 -4.01 -2.26 -2.42
C HIS A 82 -2.68 -1.81 -3.02
N GLN A 83 -2.10 -0.72 -2.50
CA GLN A 83 -0.80 -0.23 -2.97
C GLN A 83 0.32 -1.22 -2.61
N PHE A 84 0.27 -1.80 -1.42
CA PHE A 84 1.18 -2.87 -0.99
C PHE A 84 1.08 -4.10 -1.91
N MET A 85 -0.14 -4.55 -2.22
CA MET A 85 -0.35 -5.69 -3.12
C MET A 85 0.16 -5.40 -4.55
N ASN A 86 -0.11 -4.20 -5.08
CA ASN A 86 0.33 -3.82 -6.41
C ASN A 86 1.86 -3.75 -6.51
N ALA A 87 2.51 -3.16 -5.49
CA ALA A 87 3.96 -3.05 -5.40
C ALA A 87 4.65 -4.43 -5.34
N ASN A 88 3.98 -5.44 -4.78
CA ASN A 88 4.50 -6.79 -4.64
C ASN A 88 3.82 -7.80 -5.58
N SER A 89 3.21 -7.34 -6.68
CA SER A 89 2.40 -8.20 -7.58
C SER A 89 3.11 -9.44 -8.16
N GLY A 90 4.45 -9.44 -8.20
CA GLY A 90 5.26 -10.60 -8.61
C GLY A 90 5.49 -11.65 -7.52
N ASP A 91 5.17 -11.35 -6.26
CA ASP A 91 5.39 -12.25 -5.13
C ASP A 91 4.18 -13.21 -4.94
N PRO A 92 4.39 -14.54 -4.95
CA PRO A 92 3.33 -15.50 -4.66
C PRO A 92 2.65 -15.30 -3.30
N ALA A 93 3.34 -14.74 -2.30
CA ALA A 93 2.80 -14.54 -0.96
C ALA A 93 1.66 -13.52 -0.90
N VAL A 94 1.64 -12.53 -1.80
CA VAL A 94 0.57 -11.53 -1.88
C VAL A 94 -0.60 -11.96 -2.76
N LYS A 95 -0.52 -13.11 -3.44
CA LYS A 95 -1.68 -13.64 -4.17
C LYS A 95 -2.82 -13.92 -3.19
N LEU A 96 -3.98 -13.35 -3.49
CA LEU A 96 -5.20 -13.46 -2.67
C LEU A 96 -5.03 -12.92 -1.24
N PHE A 97 -4.01 -12.08 -0.99
CA PHE A 97 -3.70 -11.55 0.34
C PHE A 97 -4.91 -10.92 1.03
N TYR A 98 -5.63 -10.04 0.33
CA TYR A 98 -6.79 -9.34 0.91
C TYR A 98 -7.93 -10.30 1.29
N VAL A 99 -8.11 -11.38 0.51
CA VAL A 99 -9.12 -12.41 0.80
C VAL A 99 -8.72 -13.19 2.05
N ARG A 100 -7.48 -13.70 2.08
CA ARG A 100 -6.92 -14.44 3.23
C ARG A 100 -6.89 -13.59 4.50
N LEU A 101 -6.60 -12.30 4.38
CA LEU A 101 -6.63 -11.36 5.48
C LEU A 101 -8.04 -11.26 6.08
N LYS A 102 -9.09 -11.14 5.24
CA LYS A 102 -10.47 -11.08 5.73
C LYS A 102 -10.92 -12.40 6.37
N GLU A 103 -10.54 -13.53 5.79
CA GLU A 103 -10.81 -14.86 6.35
C GLU A 103 -10.17 -14.99 7.74
N HIS A 104 -8.88 -14.65 7.85
CA HIS A 104 -8.15 -14.70 9.12
C HIS A 104 -8.77 -13.77 10.18
N LEU A 105 -9.08 -12.52 9.82
CA LEU A 105 -9.75 -11.58 10.73
C LEU A 105 -11.13 -12.07 11.17
N TYR A 106 -11.86 -12.73 10.28
CA TYR A 106 -13.14 -13.35 10.64
C TYR A 106 -12.94 -14.47 11.66
N CYS A 107 -12.03 -15.42 11.41
CA CYS A 107 -11.70 -16.50 12.34
C CYS A 107 -11.24 -15.97 13.71
N CYS A 108 -10.39 -14.96 13.74
CA CYS A 108 -9.93 -14.32 14.97
C CYS A 108 -11.06 -13.66 15.77
N LEU A 109 -12.02 -13.00 15.10
CA LEU A 109 -13.14 -12.35 15.77
C LEU A 109 -14.24 -13.33 16.18
N ALA A 110 -14.44 -14.39 15.41
CA ALA A 110 -15.43 -15.43 15.68
C ALA A 110 -14.93 -16.50 16.66
N SER A 111 -13.63 -16.51 16.98
CA SER A 111 -12.95 -17.58 17.75
C SER A 111 -13.15 -18.98 17.13
N VAL A 112 -13.21 -19.04 15.80
CA VAL A 112 -13.40 -20.26 15.02
C VAL A 112 -12.03 -20.71 14.50
N PRO A 113 -11.71 -22.01 14.50
CA PRO A 113 -10.45 -22.49 13.95
C PRO A 113 -10.33 -22.15 12.45
N GLU A 114 -9.12 -21.84 12.01
CA GLU A 114 -8.80 -21.44 10.63
C GLU A 114 -9.07 -22.55 9.58
N SER A 115 -9.46 -23.75 10.03
CA SER A 115 -9.79 -24.90 9.20
C SER A 115 -11.20 -24.84 8.60
N ASP A 116 -12.09 -23.96 9.11
CA ASP A 116 -13.45 -23.86 8.59
C ASP A 116 -13.47 -23.00 7.32
N GLU A 117 -14.12 -23.51 6.27
CA GLU A 117 -14.26 -22.78 5.01
C GLU A 117 -15.12 -21.53 5.21
N VAL A 118 -14.46 -20.37 5.29
CA VAL A 118 -15.15 -19.08 5.43
C VAL A 118 -15.87 -18.75 4.11
N THR A 119 -17.20 -18.67 4.15
CA THR A 119 -18.03 -18.30 2.99
C THR A 119 -17.88 -16.82 2.60
N ALA A 120 -18.26 -16.47 1.36
CA ALA A 120 -18.15 -15.09 0.87
C ALA A 120 -18.96 -14.09 1.73
N GLU A 121 -20.15 -14.47 2.20
CA GLU A 121 -21.00 -13.63 3.05
C GLU A 121 -20.35 -13.32 4.40
N GLN A 122 -19.67 -14.30 4.99
CA GLN A 122 -18.91 -14.13 6.24
C GLN A 122 -17.74 -13.15 6.03
N ARG A 123 -17.04 -13.22 4.89
CA ARG A 123 -15.94 -12.29 4.56
C ARG A 123 -16.42 -10.86 4.36
N ASP A 124 -17.59 -10.66 3.78
CA ASP A 124 -18.16 -9.33 3.53
C ASP A 124 -18.63 -8.62 4.81
N THR A 125 -18.81 -9.38 5.89
CA THR A 125 -19.04 -8.83 7.22
C THR A 125 -17.81 -8.07 7.75
N ILE A 126 -16.60 -8.48 7.35
CA ILE A 126 -15.36 -7.83 7.76
C ILE A 126 -15.06 -6.61 6.89
N ARG A 127 -15.00 -5.45 7.56
CA ARG A 127 -14.62 -4.17 6.94
C ARG A 127 -13.35 -3.64 7.59
N VAL A 128 -12.27 -3.55 6.81
CA VAL A 128 -11.01 -2.94 7.26
C VAL A 128 -11.16 -1.43 7.19
N LYS A 129 -10.97 -0.76 8.33
CA LYS A 129 -11.09 0.70 8.40
C LYS A 129 -10.03 1.36 7.53
N LEU A 130 -10.46 2.20 6.59
CA LEU A 130 -9.62 2.97 5.66
C LEU A 130 -8.74 2.14 4.72
N ASP A 131 -8.87 0.82 4.70
CA ASP A 131 -8.02 -0.13 3.95
C ASP A 131 -6.51 0.06 4.18
N ARG A 132 -6.13 0.35 5.44
CA ARG A 132 -4.74 0.64 5.83
C ARG A 132 -4.10 -0.49 6.64
N ILE A 133 -2.81 -0.70 6.41
CA ILE A 133 -1.90 -1.44 7.29
C ILE A 133 -0.96 -0.44 7.95
N TYR A 134 -0.75 -0.58 9.26
CA TYR A 134 0.20 0.23 10.01
C TYR A 134 1.56 -0.43 10.06
N LYS A 135 2.62 0.36 9.85
CA LYS A 135 4.01 -0.09 9.96
C LYS A 135 4.52 0.30 11.34
N HIS A 136 4.82 -0.68 12.17
CA HIS A 136 5.38 -0.45 13.48
C HIS A 136 6.88 -0.74 13.48
N LYS A 137 7.65 0.14 14.14
CA LYS A 137 9.10 -0.02 14.23
C LYS A 137 9.53 -1.09 15.24
N VAL A 138 8.75 -1.27 16.31
CA VAL A 138 9.10 -2.12 17.44
C VAL A 138 7.97 -3.11 17.72
N LEU A 139 8.32 -4.40 17.73
CA LEU A 139 7.52 -5.51 18.26
C LEU A 139 8.34 -6.14 19.39
N ARG A 140 7.77 -6.23 20.59
CA ARG A 140 8.34 -6.97 21.72
C ARG A 140 7.58 -8.27 21.88
N VAL A 141 8.30 -9.38 21.89
CA VAL A 141 7.75 -10.72 22.15
C VAL A 141 8.34 -11.22 23.46
N ASN A 142 7.48 -11.47 24.44
CA ASN A 142 7.83 -12.07 25.71
C ASN A 142 7.68 -13.58 25.59
N TYR A 143 8.80 -14.29 25.55
CA TYR A 143 8.79 -15.75 25.63
C TYR A 143 8.66 -16.17 27.10
N THR A 144 7.47 -16.61 27.49
CA THR A 144 7.18 -17.04 28.86
C THR A 144 7.60 -18.49 29.14
N THR A 145 7.94 -19.25 28.10
CA THR A 145 8.45 -20.62 28.21
C THR A 145 9.97 -20.63 28.22
N TYR A 146 10.55 -20.49 29.41
CA TYR A 146 11.91 -20.97 29.65
C TYR A 146 11.86 -22.49 29.81
N ASP A 147 12.18 -23.24 28.75
CA ASP A 147 12.54 -24.65 28.92
C ASP A 147 13.99 -24.70 29.42
N MET A 148 14.15 -24.67 30.75
CA MET A 148 15.45 -24.87 31.39
C MET A 148 15.72 -26.38 31.44
N ARG A 149 16.33 -26.91 30.37
CA ARG A 149 16.77 -28.30 30.32
C ARG A 149 18.28 -28.41 30.21
#